data_AF-A0A8H9LE36-F1
#
_entry.id   AF-A0A8H9LE36-F1
#
_cell.length_a   1.000
_cell.length_b   1.000
_cell.length_c   1.000
_cell.angle_alpha   90.00
_cell.angle_beta   90.00
_cell.angle_gamma   90.00
#
_symmetry.space_group_name_H-M   'P 1'
#
loop_
_entity.id
_entity.type
_entity.pdbx_description
1 polymer ?
#
loop_
_entity_poly.entity_id
_entity_poly.type
_entity_poly.pdbx_seq_one_letter_code
_entity_poly.pdbx_strand_id
1 'polypeptide(L)'
;MNRKARKCGLAAAVSVTAALWTVIPSSPAAGAQSAVRTYRGTATVVVDSYDYCGGPLSGERRFIGTSRYKMAARFVTGPRKSAAGRVERNPFYWEFYVGTIGAVGSFQLGSAHVVTASARDLGGNARDPRLLLGYWVTSRSGTSWSGKLVDTHRAEGATFNHFYGEKTIVPCRNLGTSPFLYAVNAGATVSGWVSSGSAAFTISGSTYGDNYRFRITFNG
;
A
#
# COMPACT_ATOMS: atom_id res chain seq x y z
N MET A 1 -72.86 49.40 19.17
CA MET A 1 -73.72 49.15 17.99
C MET A 1 -72.95 48.30 16.99
N ASN A 2 -73.53 47.17 16.56
CA ASN A 2 -73.47 46.52 15.22
C ASN A 2 -72.21 46.74 14.34
N ARG A 3 -71.62 45.77 13.63
CA ARG A 3 -72.04 44.45 13.11
C ARG A 3 -70.81 43.80 12.41
N LYS A 4 -70.76 42.45 12.41
CA LYS A 4 -70.39 41.49 11.32
C LYS A 4 -69.37 41.94 10.25
N ALA A 5 -68.22 41.28 10.03
CA ALA A 5 -67.93 39.90 9.58
C ALA A 5 -67.26 39.92 8.19
N ARG A 6 -66.14 39.20 8.00
CA ARG A 6 -66.01 38.08 7.04
C ARG A 6 -64.59 37.50 7.02
N LYS A 7 -64.56 36.16 6.98
CA LYS A 7 -63.42 35.27 6.80
C LYS A 7 -63.02 35.17 5.31
N CYS A 8 -61.73 35.05 5.05
CA CYS A 8 -61.07 34.22 4.02
C CYS A 8 -59.72 33.85 4.65
N GLY A 9 -59.31 32.60 4.89
CA GLY A 9 -59.48 31.40 4.07
C GLY A 9 -58.15 31.08 3.39
N LEU A 10 -57.09 30.81 4.16
CA LEU A 10 -55.81 30.32 3.64
C LEU A 10 -55.64 28.86 4.07
N ALA A 11 -55.79 27.96 3.11
CA ALA A 11 -55.52 26.54 3.26
C ALA A 11 -54.01 26.32 3.38
N ALA A 12 -53.55 25.84 4.53
CA ALA A 12 -52.18 25.39 4.72
C ALA A 12 -52.06 23.94 4.21
N ALA A 13 -51.38 23.75 3.08
CA ALA A 13 -50.98 22.43 2.61
C ALA A 13 -49.84 21.91 3.51
N VAL A 14 -50.15 20.94 4.36
CA VAL A 14 -49.15 20.21 5.15
C VAL A 14 -48.51 19.17 4.23
N SER A 15 -47.30 19.47 3.74
CA SER A 15 -46.47 18.48 3.06
C SER A 15 -45.73 17.65 4.10
N VAL A 16 -46.08 16.37 4.22
CA VAL A 16 -45.35 15.40 5.04
C VAL A 16 -44.18 14.87 4.22
N THR A 17 -42.99 15.45 4.43
CA THR A 17 -41.76 14.93 3.83
C THR A 17 -41.30 13.72 4.65
N ALA A 18 -41.55 12.52 4.14
CA ALA A 18 -41.01 11.29 4.71
C ALA A 18 -39.49 11.25 4.46
N ALA A 19 -38.70 11.52 5.49
CA ALA A 19 -37.26 11.32 5.46
C ALA A 19 -36.96 9.81 5.52
N LEU A 20 -36.71 9.21 4.36
CA LEU A 20 -36.12 7.88 4.24
C LEU A 20 -34.66 7.94 4.72
N TRP A 21 -34.46 7.66 6.00
CA TRP A 21 -33.14 7.34 6.53
C TRP A 21 -32.72 5.99 5.97
N THR A 22 -31.94 5.99 4.89
CA THR A 22 -31.19 4.81 4.47
C THR A 22 -30.13 4.53 5.52
N VAL A 23 -30.43 3.60 6.42
CA VAL A 23 -29.44 3.00 7.32
C VAL A 23 -28.46 2.27 6.42
N ILE A 24 -27.28 2.85 6.17
CA ILE A 24 -26.17 2.13 5.55
C ILE A 24 -25.79 1.02 6.52
N PRO A 25 -25.92 -0.27 6.16
CA PRO A 25 -25.42 -1.33 7.02
C PRO A 25 -23.90 -1.17 7.11
N SER A 26 -23.44 -0.73 8.27
CA SER A 26 -22.05 -0.83 8.67
C SER A 26 -21.70 -2.31 8.67
N SER A 27 -21.04 -2.77 7.61
CA SER A 27 -20.47 -4.11 7.57
C SER A 27 -19.60 -4.27 8.82
N PRO A 28 -19.74 -5.39 9.56
CA PRO A 28 -18.93 -5.61 10.75
C PRO A 28 -17.46 -5.47 10.35
N ALA A 29 -16.73 -4.66 11.11
CA ALA A 29 -15.30 -4.51 10.92
C ALA A 29 -14.69 -5.91 10.90
N ALA A 30 -14.11 -6.29 9.75
CA ALA A 30 -13.39 -7.54 9.58
C ALA A 30 -12.49 -7.75 10.81
N GLY A 31 -12.66 -8.89 11.49
CA GLY A 31 -12.12 -9.14 12.83
C GLY A 31 -10.67 -8.66 12.95
N ALA A 32 -10.46 -7.63 13.76
CA ALA A 32 -9.14 -7.04 13.93
C ALA A 32 -8.20 -8.10 14.51
N GLN A 33 -7.07 -8.34 13.84
CA GLN A 33 -6.08 -9.28 14.34
C GLN A 33 -5.36 -8.67 15.55
N SER A 34 -5.59 -9.23 16.74
CA SER A 34 -5.04 -8.67 18.00
C SER A 34 -3.59 -9.07 18.30
N ALA A 35 -3.11 -10.19 17.74
CA ALA A 35 -1.77 -10.74 18.03
C ALA A 35 -0.85 -10.71 16.82
N VAL A 36 0.44 -10.46 17.08
CA VAL A 36 1.49 -10.57 16.07
C VAL A 36 1.65 -12.04 15.67
N ARG A 37 1.67 -12.31 14.36
CA ARG A 37 1.97 -13.63 13.79
C ARG A 37 3.08 -13.51 12.77
N THR A 38 3.99 -14.48 12.78
CA THR A 38 5.10 -14.57 11.84
C THR A 38 5.00 -15.87 11.05
N TYR A 39 4.91 -15.76 9.74
CA TYR A 39 4.97 -16.87 8.79
C TYR A 39 6.37 -16.89 8.18
N ARG A 40 7.03 -18.05 8.25
CA ARG A 40 8.39 -18.24 7.73
C ARG A 40 8.29 -19.23 6.59
N GLY A 41 8.88 -18.88 5.46
CA GLY A 41 8.74 -19.68 4.28
C GLY A 41 9.77 -19.36 3.22
N THR A 42 9.41 -19.71 1.99
CA THR A 42 10.25 -19.45 0.82
C THR A 42 9.51 -18.54 -0.15
N ALA A 43 10.22 -17.55 -0.68
CA ALA A 43 9.77 -16.75 -1.79
C ALA A 43 10.52 -17.14 -3.08
N THR A 44 9.78 -17.32 -4.16
CA THR A 44 10.32 -17.36 -5.52
C THR A 44 10.10 -15.99 -6.14
N VAL A 45 11.18 -15.33 -6.52
CA VAL A 45 11.18 -13.99 -7.11
C VAL A 45 11.59 -14.11 -8.58
N VAL A 46 10.79 -13.53 -9.46
CA VAL A 46 11.12 -13.32 -10.87
C VAL A 46 11.19 -11.81 -11.10
N VAL A 47 12.29 -11.32 -11.66
CA VAL A 47 12.50 -9.91 -11.97
C VAL A 47 12.90 -9.76 -13.42
N ASP A 48 12.08 -9.06 -14.20
CA ASP A 48 12.40 -8.61 -15.54
C ASP A 48 13.05 -7.23 -15.45
N SER A 49 14.26 -7.12 -15.98
CA SER A 49 15.07 -5.91 -15.95
C SER A 49 14.98 -5.18 -17.28
N TYR A 50 14.99 -3.85 -17.19
CA TYR A 50 14.92 -2.93 -18.31
C TYR A 50 15.95 -1.82 -18.15
N ASP A 51 16.50 -1.37 -19.28
CA ASP A 51 17.24 -0.12 -19.38
C ASP A 51 16.54 0.85 -20.34
N TYR A 52 17.08 2.07 -20.44
CA TYR A 52 16.60 3.10 -21.37
C TYR A 52 17.66 3.37 -22.45
N CYS A 53 18.34 2.30 -22.88
CA CYS A 53 19.44 2.37 -23.85
C CYS A 53 19.04 1.86 -25.23
N GLY A 54 17.73 1.61 -25.43
CA GLY A 54 17.18 1.26 -26.73
C GLY A 54 16.97 2.46 -27.64
N GLY A 55 16.70 2.17 -28.91
CA GLY A 55 16.29 3.13 -29.91
C GLY A 55 17.45 3.90 -30.58
N PRO A 56 17.21 4.52 -31.74
CA PRO A 56 18.22 5.23 -32.53
C PRO A 56 18.76 6.49 -31.84
N LEU A 57 18.03 7.05 -30.86
CA LEU A 57 18.44 8.26 -30.13
C LEU A 57 18.86 8.00 -28.68
N SER A 58 18.85 6.74 -28.22
CA SER A 58 18.91 6.34 -26.81
C SER A 58 17.77 6.95 -25.96
N GLY A 59 17.14 6.15 -25.12
CA GLY A 59 16.01 6.58 -24.28
C GLY A 59 14.77 5.70 -24.42
N GLU A 60 14.74 4.77 -25.38
CA GLU A 60 13.67 3.77 -25.43
C GLU A 60 13.92 2.69 -24.39
N ARG A 61 12.83 2.31 -23.71
CA ARG A 61 12.85 1.22 -22.75
C ARG A 61 13.12 -0.10 -23.46
N ARG A 62 14.18 -0.79 -23.07
CA ARG A 62 14.60 -2.08 -23.64
C ARG A 62 14.67 -3.12 -22.54
N PHE A 63 14.13 -4.31 -22.81
CA PHE A 63 14.28 -5.47 -21.94
C PHE A 63 15.71 -6.01 -22.02
N ILE A 64 16.34 -6.26 -20.88
CA ILE A 64 17.75 -6.69 -20.82
C ILE A 64 17.94 -8.06 -20.16
N GLY A 65 16.91 -8.62 -19.54
CA GLY A 65 16.98 -9.98 -19.02
C GLY A 65 16.03 -10.24 -17.86
N THR A 66 15.94 -11.51 -17.47
CA THR A 66 15.15 -11.96 -16.34
C THR A 66 16.06 -12.62 -15.30
N SER A 67 15.99 -12.16 -14.06
CA SER A 67 16.61 -12.80 -12.91
C SER A 67 15.59 -13.62 -12.13
N ARG A 68 16.00 -14.77 -11.61
CA ARG A 68 15.17 -15.64 -10.78
C ARG A 68 15.89 -15.95 -9.48
N TYR A 69 15.20 -15.74 -8.37
CA TYR A 69 15.73 -16.00 -7.03
C TYR A 69 14.79 -16.91 -6.26
N LYS A 70 15.36 -17.78 -5.44
CA LYS A 70 14.64 -18.55 -4.42
C LYS A 70 15.28 -18.26 -3.09
N MET A 71 14.54 -17.59 -2.19
CA MET A 71 15.09 -17.05 -0.95
C MET A 71 14.19 -17.37 0.24
N ALA A 72 14.79 -17.46 1.43
CA ALA A 72 14.03 -17.44 2.67
C ALA A 72 13.24 -16.12 2.76
N ALA A 73 12.02 -16.19 3.27
CA ALA A 73 11.15 -15.03 3.41
C ALA A 73 10.36 -15.09 4.72
N ARG A 74 9.97 -13.91 5.20
CA ARG A 74 9.22 -13.73 6.43
C ARG A 74 8.07 -12.77 6.20
N PHE A 75 6.85 -13.25 6.44
CA PHE A 75 5.64 -12.43 6.45
C PHE A 75 5.18 -12.24 7.89
N VAL A 76 5.04 -10.99 8.32
CA VAL A 76 4.62 -10.62 9.67
C VAL A 76 3.28 -9.93 9.57
N THR A 77 2.35 -10.31 10.42
CA THR A 77 1.04 -9.66 10.55
C THR A 77 0.81 -9.26 11.99
N GLY A 78 0.02 -8.22 12.24
CA GLY A 78 -0.27 -7.75 13.58
C GLY A 78 -1.43 -6.77 13.65
N PRO A 79 -1.69 -6.20 14.83
CA PRO A 79 -2.72 -5.18 14.99
C PRO A 79 -2.43 -3.97 14.11
N ARG A 80 -3.51 -3.36 13.62
CA ARG A 80 -3.48 -2.13 12.80
C ARG A 80 -2.61 -1.07 13.46
N LYS A 81 -1.71 -0.42 12.71
CA LYS A 81 -0.92 0.68 13.26
C LYS A 81 -1.79 1.89 13.59
N SER A 82 -1.41 2.63 14.63
CA SER A 82 -2.02 3.90 14.99
C SER A 82 -0.98 4.95 15.38
N ALA A 83 -1.21 6.20 14.98
CA ALA A 83 -0.44 7.38 15.40
C ALA A 83 -1.22 8.66 15.05
N ALA A 84 -1.04 9.75 15.81
CA ALA A 84 -1.71 11.03 15.58
C ALA A 84 -3.24 10.92 15.43
N GLY A 85 -3.88 10.11 16.26
CA GLY A 85 -5.34 9.86 16.21
C GLY A 85 -5.82 9.13 14.96
N ARG A 86 -4.92 8.66 14.09
CA ARG A 86 -5.24 7.87 12.90
C ARG A 86 -4.95 6.40 13.15
N VAL A 87 -5.78 5.55 12.55
CA VAL A 87 -5.61 4.10 12.53
C VAL A 87 -5.52 3.64 11.08
N GLU A 88 -4.65 2.67 10.83
CA GLU A 88 -4.50 2.04 9.52
C GLU A 88 -5.84 1.46 9.04
N ARG A 89 -6.14 1.61 7.75
CA ARG A 89 -7.41 1.18 7.15
C ARG A 89 -7.46 -0.31 6.80
N ASN A 90 -6.31 -0.96 6.70
CA ASN A 90 -6.21 -2.39 6.38
C ASN A 90 -6.83 -3.25 7.50
N PRO A 91 -7.27 -4.48 7.19
CA PRO A 91 -7.82 -5.40 8.20
C PRO A 91 -6.80 -5.74 9.30
N PHE A 92 -5.51 -5.71 8.97
CA PHE A 92 -4.39 -5.90 9.87
C PHE A 92 -3.15 -5.21 9.29
N TYR A 93 -2.19 -4.90 10.14
CA TYR A 93 -0.86 -4.46 9.71
C TYR A 93 -0.07 -5.64 9.19
N TRP A 94 0.73 -5.44 8.14
CA TRP A 94 1.66 -6.46 7.67
C TRP A 94 2.97 -5.92 7.15
N GLU A 95 3.99 -6.77 7.22
CA GLU A 95 5.29 -6.59 6.58
C GLU A 95 5.75 -7.88 5.94
N PHE A 96 6.46 -7.75 4.83
CA PHE A 96 7.00 -8.87 4.09
C PHE A 96 8.45 -8.62 3.72
N TYR A 97 9.31 -9.55 4.12
CA TYR A 97 10.75 -9.49 3.91
C TYR A 97 11.18 -10.71 3.09
N VAL A 98 11.92 -10.48 2.02
CA VAL A 98 12.47 -11.54 1.15
C VAL A 98 13.97 -11.43 1.12
N GLY A 99 14.66 -12.53 1.47
CA GLY A 99 16.11 -12.58 1.53
C GLY A 99 16.71 -11.70 2.63
N THR A 100 18.01 -11.44 2.50
CA THR A 100 18.75 -10.52 3.38
C THR A 100 18.56 -9.10 2.88
N ILE A 101 17.88 -8.25 3.65
CA ILE A 101 17.63 -6.84 3.28
C ILE A 101 18.96 -6.13 3.03
N GLY A 102 19.07 -5.47 1.88
CA GLY A 102 20.33 -4.87 1.40
C GLY A 102 21.02 -5.69 0.30
N ALA A 103 20.78 -6.99 0.22
CA ALA A 103 21.33 -7.84 -0.83
C ALA A 103 20.51 -7.73 -2.13
N VAL A 104 21.17 -7.90 -3.28
CA VAL A 104 20.50 -7.94 -4.59
C VAL A 104 19.44 -9.04 -4.61
N GLY A 105 18.26 -8.74 -5.12
CA GLY A 105 17.12 -9.66 -5.17
C GLY A 105 16.21 -9.60 -3.94
N SER A 106 16.60 -8.88 -2.87
CA SER A 106 15.80 -8.77 -1.65
C SER A 106 14.68 -7.74 -1.74
N PHE A 107 13.64 -7.92 -0.93
CA PHE A 107 12.48 -7.02 -0.83
C PHE A 107 12.15 -6.71 0.62
N GLN A 108 11.74 -5.46 0.86
CA GLN A 108 11.10 -5.01 2.09
C GLN A 108 9.79 -4.34 1.71
N LEU A 109 8.67 -4.91 2.14
CA LEU A 109 7.33 -4.38 1.87
C LEU A 109 6.56 -4.26 3.18
N GLY A 110 5.65 -3.28 3.24
CA GLY A 110 4.77 -3.15 4.39
C GLY A 110 3.60 -2.21 4.15
N SER A 111 2.54 -2.47 4.90
CA SER A 111 1.22 -1.88 4.70
C SER A 111 1.12 -0.44 5.20
N ALA A 112 1.79 -0.14 6.30
CA ALA A 112 1.84 1.17 6.93
C ALA A 112 3.12 1.36 7.75
N HIS A 113 3.59 2.61 7.86
CA HIS A 113 4.74 2.99 8.67
C HIS A 113 4.43 4.26 9.47
N VAL A 114 4.96 4.36 10.69
CA VAL A 114 4.89 5.59 11.48
C VAL A 114 6.22 6.30 11.32
N VAL A 115 6.20 7.46 10.70
CA VAL A 115 7.39 8.30 10.51
C VAL A 115 7.41 9.42 11.54
N THR A 116 8.61 9.80 11.93
CA THR A 116 8.83 11.00 12.75
C THR A 116 9.02 12.19 11.82
N ALA A 117 8.15 13.18 11.95
CA ALA A 117 8.19 14.46 11.27
C ALA A 117 8.39 15.59 12.28
N SER A 118 8.47 16.82 11.79
CA SER A 118 8.48 18.00 12.65
C SER A 118 7.25 18.04 13.55
N ALA A 119 7.46 18.37 14.83
CA ALA A 119 6.38 18.66 15.79
C ALA A 119 5.69 20.01 15.51
N ARG A 120 6.10 20.71 14.44
CA ARG A 120 5.50 21.95 13.97
C ARG A 120 5.27 21.93 12.46
N ASP A 121 4.17 22.52 12.00
CA ASP A 121 3.94 22.79 10.58
C ASP A 121 4.77 24.00 10.08
N LEU A 122 4.66 24.32 8.79
CA LEU A 122 5.37 25.47 8.20
C LEU A 122 4.90 26.83 8.76
N GLY A 123 3.71 26.89 9.36
CA GLY A 123 3.18 28.06 10.06
C GLY A 123 3.58 28.12 11.54
N GLY A 124 4.37 27.15 12.02
CA GLY A 124 4.82 27.08 13.42
C GLY A 124 3.81 26.48 14.39
N ASN A 125 2.65 26.02 13.93
CA ASN A 125 1.62 25.41 14.77
C ASN A 125 2.07 24.03 15.23
N ALA A 126 1.74 23.68 16.48
CA ALA A 126 2.04 22.36 17.03
C ALA A 126 1.30 21.25 16.25
N ARG A 127 2.01 20.16 15.97
CA ARG A 127 1.52 18.96 15.31
C ARG A 127 2.07 17.73 16.03
N ASP A 128 1.32 16.63 16.03
CA ASP A 128 1.89 15.33 16.43
C ASP A 128 3.04 14.98 15.46
N PRO A 129 4.28 14.83 15.96
CA PRO A 129 5.42 14.47 15.12
C PRO A 129 5.31 13.04 14.56
N ARG A 130 4.42 12.20 15.07
CA ARG A 130 4.26 10.81 14.62
C ARG A 130 3.20 10.70 13.54
N LEU A 131 3.63 10.71 12.29
CA LEU A 131 2.74 10.60 11.15
C LEU A 131 2.56 9.13 10.75
N LEU A 132 1.34 8.62 10.81
CA LEU A 132 0.98 7.33 10.21
C LEU A 132 0.84 7.49 8.69
N LEU A 133 1.68 6.78 7.95
CA LEU A 133 1.62 6.67 6.49
C LEU A 133 1.12 5.27 6.11
N GLY A 134 0.05 5.21 5.32
CA GLY A 134 -0.45 3.98 4.71
C GLY A 134 0.03 3.88 3.26
N TYR A 135 0.58 2.73 2.89
CA TYR A 135 1.10 2.47 1.54
C TYR A 135 0.17 1.57 0.74
N TRP A 136 -0.41 0.56 1.39
CA TRP A 136 -1.29 -0.42 0.77
C TRP A 136 -2.72 -0.27 1.23
N VAL A 137 -3.66 -0.53 0.32
CA VAL A 137 -5.05 -0.80 0.62
C VAL A 137 -5.30 -2.29 0.35
N THR A 138 -5.65 -3.02 1.39
CA THR A 138 -5.89 -4.46 1.36
C THR A 138 -7.25 -4.80 1.93
N SER A 139 -7.79 -5.92 1.47
CA SER A 139 -9.06 -6.49 1.93
C SER A 139 -8.87 -7.95 2.30
N ARG A 140 -9.72 -8.45 3.19
CA ARG A 140 -9.75 -9.86 3.59
C ARG A 140 -11.19 -10.36 3.61
N SER A 141 -11.42 -11.53 3.04
CA SER A 141 -12.68 -12.28 3.12
C SER A 141 -12.36 -13.71 3.50
N GLY A 142 -12.68 -14.10 4.75
CA GLY A 142 -12.19 -15.35 5.33
C GLY A 142 -10.66 -15.40 5.34
N THR A 143 -10.08 -16.41 4.69
CA THR A 143 -8.63 -16.53 4.51
C THR A 143 -8.12 -15.82 3.25
N SER A 144 -8.98 -15.46 2.31
CA SER A 144 -8.59 -14.76 1.09
C SER A 144 -8.11 -13.35 1.42
N TRP A 145 -6.96 -12.97 0.86
CA TRP A 145 -6.30 -11.69 1.10
C TRP A 145 -5.81 -11.10 -0.22
N SER A 146 -6.12 -9.83 -0.43
CA SER A 146 -5.75 -9.11 -1.65
C SER A 146 -5.56 -7.62 -1.38
N GLY A 147 -4.92 -6.93 -2.31
CA GLY A 147 -4.78 -5.47 -2.22
C GLY A 147 -3.85 -4.87 -3.26
N LYS A 148 -3.65 -3.55 -3.11
CA LYS A 148 -2.88 -2.72 -4.02
C LYS A 148 -2.06 -1.69 -3.26
N LEU A 149 -0.82 -1.44 -3.70
CA LEU A 149 -0.02 -0.30 -3.27
C LEU A 149 -0.60 0.95 -3.91
N VAL A 150 -1.12 1.85 -3.10
CA VAL A 150 -1.81 3.06 -3.56
C VAL A 150 -0.93 4.30 -3.45
N ASP A 151 0.04 4.29 -2.53
CA ASP A 151 0.93 5.41 -2.30
C ASP A 151 2.34 4.93 -1.90
N THR A 152 3.35 5.53 -2.51
CA THR A 152 4.75 5.22 -2.26
C THR A 152 5.36 6.13 -1.19
N HIS A 153 4.71 7.25 -0.87
CA HIS A 153 5.22 8.33 -0.03
C HIS A 153 6.58 8.88 -0.48
N ARG A 154 6.85 8.85 -1.79
CA ARG A 154 8.08 9.42 -2.38
C ARG A 154 8.12 10.94 -2.26
N ALA A 155 6.99 11.62 -2.43
CA ALA A 155 6.92 13.09 -2.35
C ALA A 155 7.27 13.59 -0.93
N GLU A 156 6.96 12.77 0.08
CA GLU A 156 7.22 12.99 1.50
C GLU A 156 8.62 12.53 1.93
N GLY A 157 9.40 11.92 1.02
CA GLY A 157 10.71 11.34 1.36
C GLY A 157 10.63 10.10 2.27
N ALA A 158 9.45 9.48 2.37
CA ALA A 158 9.15 8.43 3.33
C ALA A 158 8.84 7.08 2.66
N THR A 159 9.63 6.70 1.65
CA THR A 159 9.46 5.40 0.99
C THR A 159 9.79 4.24 1.93
N PHE A 160 8.95 3.20 1.97
CA PHE A 160 9.16 1.99 2.78
C PHE A 160 9.12 0.68 1.98
N ASN A 161 8.43 0.69 0.83
CA ASN A 161 8.27 -0.49 -0.01
C ASN A 161 9.37 -0.51 -1.07
N HIS A 162 10.32 -1.42 -0.92
CA HIS A 162 11.57 -1.42 -1.68
C HIS A 162 11.95 -2.77 -2.27
N PHE A 163 12.67 -2.68 -3.38
CA PHE A 163 13.43 -3.73 -4.02
C PHE A 163 14.92 -3.35 -4.03
N TYR A 164 15.80 -4.27 -3.68
CA TYR A 164 17.24 -4.10 -3.82
C TYR A 164 17.71 -4.76 -5.12
N GLY A 165 18.04 -3.94 -6.11
CA GLY A 165 18.43 -4.37 -7.46
C GLY A 165 19.83 -3.90 -7.85
N GLU A 166 20.28 -4.26 -9.05
CA GLU A 166 21.58 -3.83 -9.59
C GLU A 166 21.45 -2.59 -10.47
N LYS A 167 21.99 -1.46 -10.04
CA LYS A 167 22.05 -0.25 -10.85
C LYS A 167 23.36 -0.18 -11.62
N THR A 168 23.29 -0.01 -12.94
CA THR A 168 24.48 0.30 -13.75
C THR A 168 25.10 1.63 -13.32
N ILE A 169 26.42 1.67 -13.15
CA ILE A 169 27.14 2.89 -12.72
C ILE A 169 27.03 3.98 -13.78
N VAL A 170 27.23 3.60 -15.05
CA VAL A 170 27.06 4.48 -16.21
C VAL A 170 26.00 3.87 -17.11
N PRO A 171 24.81 4.49 -17.24
CA PRO A 171 23.78 4.01 -18.15
C PRO A 171 24.34 3.82 -19.56
N CYS A 172 23.90 2.74 -20.22
CA CYS A 172 24.26 2.42 -21.60
C CYS A 172 25.74 2.12 -21.86
N ARG A 173 26.53 1.93 -20.79
CA ARG A 173 27.90 1.43 -20.86
C ARG A 173 28.09 0.30 -19.85
N ASN A 174 28.77 -0.78 -20.26
CA ASN A 174 29.04 -1.90 -19.37
C ASN A 174 30.26 -1.61 -18.47
N LEU A 175 30.11 -0.66 -17.55
CA LEU A 175 31.17 -0.22 -16.62
C LEU A 175 30.93 -0.69 -15.18
N GLY A 176 30.16 -1.78 -15.04
CA GLY A 176 29.80 -2.36 -13.75
C GLY A 176 28.46 -1.89 -13.19
N THR A 177 28.07 -2.53 -12.10
CA THR A 177 26.82 -2.33 -11.37
C THR A 177 27.09 -2.14 -9.88
N SER A 178 26.15 -1.53 -9.18
CA SER A 178 26.14 -1.48 -7.71
C SER A 178 24.75 -1.82 -7.16
N PRO A 179 24.66 -2.41 -5.96
CA PRO A 179 23.39 -2.58 -5.28
C PRO A 179 22.73 -1.21 -5.05
N PHE A 180 21.46 -1.11 -5.41
CA PHE A 180 20.69 0.12 -5.26
C PHE A 180 19.26 -0.17 -4.79
N LEU A 181 18.74 0.76 -4.00
CA LEU A 181 17.39 0.71 -3.46
C LEU A 181 16.40 1.31 -4.45
N TYR A 182 15.44 0.51 -4.90
CA TYR A 182 14.36 0.94 -5.77
C TYR A 182 13.03 0.94 -5.01
N ALA A 183 12.36 2.09 -4.98
CA ALA A 183 10.99 2.16 -4.49
C ALA A 183 10.05 1.37 -5.42
N VAL A 184 9.13 0.59 -4.84
CA VAL A 184 8.05 -0.05 -5.58
C VAL A 184 7.02 0.99 -6.00
N ASN A 185 6.53 0.92 -7.24
CA ASN A 185 5.52 1.83 -7.75
C ASN A 185 4.13 1.55 -7.15
N ALA A 186 3.36 2.63 -7.01
CA ALA A 186 1.92 2.53 -6.87
C ALA A 186 1.35 1.74 -8.06
N GLY A 187 0.39 0.86 -7.81
CA GLY A 187 -0.05 -0.12 -8.80
C GLY A 187 0.30 -1.56 -8.46
N ALA A 188 1.36 -1.80 -7.67
CA ALA A 188 1.71 -3.14 -7.26
C ALA A 188 0.54 -3.83 -6.54
N THR A 189 0.32 -5.12 -6.81
CA THR A 189 -0.81 -5.89 -6.30
C THR A 189 -0.34 -7.04 -5.44
N VAL A 190 -1.18 -7.44 -4.50
CA VAL A 190 -1.04 -8.68 -3.74
C VAL A 190 -2.34 -9.48 -3.86
N SER A 191 -2.23 -10.80 -4.00
CA SER A 191 -3.36 -11.72 -4.00
C SER A 191 -2.94 -13.09 -3.49
N GLY A 192 -3.76 -13.69 -2.64
CA GLY A 192 -3.53 -15.01 -2.08
C GLY A 192 -4.39 -15.26 -0.85
N TRP A 193 -3.83 -15.94 0.12
CA TRP A 193 -4.51 -16.26 1.36
C TRP A 193 -3.58 -16.18 2.57
N VAL A 194 -4.18 -15.85 3.71
CA VAL A 194 -3.56 -15.80 5.03
C VAL A 194 -4.51 -16.50 5.99
N SER A 195 -4.05 -17.59 6.61
CA SER A 195 -4.80 -18.33 7.62
C SER A 195 -4.23 -18.05 9.01
N SER A 196 -4.59 -18.84 10.02
CA SER A 196 -3.99 -18.75 11.36
C SER A 196 -2.61 -19.43 11.45
N GLY A 197 -2.34 -20.42 10.61
CA GLY A 197 -1.14 -21.27 10.68
C GLY A 197 -0.20 -21.16 9.49
N SER A 198 -0.67 -20.67 8.35
CA SER A 198 0.11 -20.56 7.11
C SER A 198 -0.37 -19.40 6.24
N ALA A 199 0.47 -19.00 5.29
CA ALA A 199 0.14 -17.98 4.29
C ALA A 199 0.80 -18.30 2.95
N ALA A 200 0.06 -18.09 1.86
CA ALA A 200 0.63 -18.11 0.52
C ALA A 200 -0.01 -17.05 -0.35
N PHE A 201 0.83 -16.29 -1.05
CA PHE A 201 0.37 -15.17 -1.87
C PHE A 201 1.38 -14.83 -2.95
N THR A 202 0.91 -14.07 -3.93
CA THR A 202 1.75 -13.48 -4.97
C THR A 202 1.68 -11.96 -4.90
N ILE A 203 2.84 -11.31 -4.96
CA ILE A 203 2.96 -9.87 -5.13
C ILE A 203 3.53 -9.60 -6.52
N SER A 204 2.92 -8.70 -7.28
CA SER A 204 3.43 -8.29 -8.60
C SER A 204 3.45 -6.77 -8.72
N GLY A 205 4.43 -6.23 -9.42
CA GLY A 205 4.54 -4.78 -9.61
C GLY A 205 5.74 -4.36 -10.44
N SER A 206 6.02 -3.07 -10.44
CA SER A 206 7.24 -2.50 -10.98
C SER A 206 7.89 -1.56 -9.97
N THR A 207 9.13 -1.18 -10.23
CA THR A 207 9.84 -0.17 -9.46
C THR A 207 9.71 1.21 -10.09
N TYR A 208 9.98 2.26 -9.32
CA TYR A 208 10.15 3.61 -9.83
C TYR A 208 11.17 3.66 -10.97
N GLY A 209 10.85 4.42 -12.01
CA GLY A 209 11.58 4.42 -13.28
C GLY A 209 11.32 3.21 -14.15
N ASP A 210 10.49 2.25 -13.71
CA ASP A 210 10.11 1.03 -14.43
C ASP A 210 11.30 0.14 -14.89
N ASN A 211 12.48 0.34 -14.32
CA ASN A 211 13.68 -0.47 -14.56
C ASN A 211 13.47 -1.95 -14.22
N TYR A 212 12.57 -2.26 -13.30
CA TYR A 212 12.24 -3.63 -12.95
C TYR A 212 10.74 -3.85 -12.94
N ARG A 213 10.33 -4.99 -13.48
CA ARG A 213 9.02 -5.62 -13.22
C ARG A 213 9.28 -6.88 -12.42
N PHE A 214 8.47 -7.14 -11.41
CA PHE A 214 8.70 -8.28 -10.53
C PHE A 214 7.41 -9.04 -10.26
N ARG A 215 7.60 -10.33 -9.98
CA ARG A 215 6.60 -11.23 -9.41
C ARG A 215 7.25 -12.03 -8.29
N ILE A 216 6.68 -11.96 -7.10
CA ILE A 216 7.11 -12.69 -5.92
C ILE A 216 6.01 -13.67 -5.53
N THR A 217 6.29 -14.96 -5.46
CA THR A 217 5.36 -15.96 -4.95
C THR A 217 5.90 -16.51 -3.63
N PHE A 218 5.14 -16.37 -2.56
CA PHE A 218 5.48 -16.79 -1.21
C PHE A 218 4.63 -17.98 -0.77
N ASN A 219 5.26 -18.90 -0.03
CA ASN A 219 4.59 -19.98 0.70
C ASN A 219 5.29 -20.16 2.06
N GLY A 220 4.54 -20.12 3.17
CA GLY A 220 5.05 -20.36 4.53
C GLY A 220 3.98 -20.32 5.60
#